data_AF-A0A947M487-F1
#
_entry.id   AF-A0A947M487-F1
#
_cell.length_a   1.000
_cell.length_b   1.000
_cell.length_c   1.000
_cell.angle_alpha   90.00
_cell.angle_beta   90.00
_cell.angle_gamma   90.00
#
_symmetry.space_group_name_H-M   'P 1'
#
loop_
_entity.id
_entity.type
_entity.pdbx_description
1 polymer ?
#
loop_
_entity_poly.entity_id
_entity_poly.type
_entity_poly.pdbx_seq_one_letter_code
_entity_poly.pdbx_strand_id
1 'polypeptide(L)' 'RLVAVFNAHSAPVDVTLPLIAGTEGGWHKILDTAHPNASEVLVNRHAAYKIPARSTVVFRQHL' A
#
# COMPACT_ATOMS: atom_id res chain seq x y z
N ARG A 1 7.14 10.44 -0.03
CA ARG A 1 6.79 10.02 -1.41
C ARG A 1 5.46 9.27 -1.40
N LEU A 2 4.82 9.11 -2.56
CA LEU A 2 3.55 8.38 -2.70
C LEU A 2 3.70 7.21 -3.68
N VAL A 3 3.00 6.12 -3.39
CA VAL A 3 2.82 4.99 -4.31
C VAL A 3 1.33 4.70 -4.37
N ALA A 4 0.78 4.64 -5.58
CA ALA A 4 -0.60 4.24 -5.82
C ALA A 4 -0.62 2.93 -6.60
N VAL A 5 -1.44 1.99 -6.17
CA VAL A 5 -1.64 0.70 -6.84
C VAL A 5 -3.10 0.58 -7.25
N PHE A 6 -3.32 0.29 -8.53
CA PHE A 6 -4.64 0.09 -9.12
C PHE A 6 -4.80 -1.38 -9.48
N ASN A 7 -5.51 -2.14 -8.65
CA ASN A 7 -5.80 -3.52 -8.96
C ASN A 7 -7.08 -3.61 -9.79
N ALA A 8 -6.93 -3.70 -11.12
CA ALA A 8 -8.04 -3.89 -12.04
C ALA A 8 -8.51 -5.36 -12.14
N HIS A 9 -7.79 -6.31 -11.53
CA HIS A 9 -8.17 -7.72 -11.57
C HIS A 9 -9.44 -7.99 -10.73
N SER A 10 -10.13 -9.07 -11.06
CA SER A 10 -11.26 -9.58 -10.28
C SER A 10 -10.83 -10.33 -9.01
N ALA A 11 -9.52 -10.52 -8.79
CA ALA A 11 -8.96 -11.19 -7.62
C ALA A 11 -7.96 -10.27 -6.88
N PRO A 12 -7.75 -10.48 -5.57
CA PRO A 12 -6.70 -9.77 -4.84
C PRO A 12 -5.30 -10.11 -5.38
N VAL A 13 -4.38 -9.16 -5.31
CA VAL A 13 -2.99 -9.32 -5.79
C VAL A 13 -2.01 -8.92 -4.70
N ASP A 14 -0.98 -9.74 -4.49
CA ASP A 14 0.12 -9.42 -3.58
C ASP A 14 1.14 -8.51 -4.28
N VAL A 15 1.44 -7.37 -3.67
CA VAL A 15 2.38 -6.38 -4.20
C VAL A 15 3.49 -6.10 -3.18
N THR A 16 4.73 -6.17 -3.64
CA THR A 16 5.88 -5.72 -2.86
C THR A 16 6.10 -4.23 -3.11
N LEU A 17 6.02 -3.42 -2.05
CA LEU A 17 6.27 -1.98 -2.16
C LEU A 17 7.77 -1.72 -2.39
N PRO A 18 8.11 -0.70 -3.20
CA PRO A 18 9.50 -0.43 -3.53
C PRO A 18 10.29 -0.02 -2.29
N LEU A 19 11.52 -0.54 -2.19
CA LEU A 19 12.51 -0.07 -1.23
C LEU A 19 13.04 1.28 -1.69
N ILE A 20 12.96 2.28 -0.83
CA ILE A 20 13.54 3.59 -1.09
C ILE A 20 14.89 3.67 -0.37
N ALA A 21 15.96 3.80 -1.14
CA ALA A 21 17.30 4.03 -0.62
C ALA A 21 17.34 5.33 0.21
N GLY A 22 18.02 5.27 1.36
CA GLY A 22 18.19 6.43 2.25
C GLY A 22 17.04 6.74 3.19
N THR A 23 16.00 5.90 3.26
CA THR A 23 14.94 6.03 4.28
C THR A 23 14.80 4.77 5.11
N GLU A 24 14.84 4.93 6.43
CA GLU A 24 14.61 3.85 7.40
C GLU A 24 13.12 3.52 7.56
N GLY A 25 12.24 4.45 7.17
CA GLY A 25 10.79 4.34 7.31
C GLY A 25 10.10 3.35 6.35
N GLY A 26 9.00 2.77 6.84
CA GLY A 26 8.08 1.94 6.07
C GLY A 26 7.07 2.76 5.26
N TRP A 27 5.98 2.12 4.86
CA TRP A 27 4.90 2.74 4.10
C TRP A 27 3.63 2.81 4.94
N HIS A 28 2.98 3.96 5.03
CA HIS A 28 1.64 4.05 5.58
C HIS A 28 0.60 3.92 4.49
N LYS A 29 -0.38 3.04 4.68
CA LYS A 29 -1.58 3.05 3.86
C LYS A 29 -2.48 4.21 4.26
N ILE A 30 -2.71 5.15 3.34
CA ILE A 30 -3.52 6.35 3.59
C ILE A 30 -4.86 6.33 2.86
N LEU A 31 -5.03 5.46 1.86
CA LEU A 31 -6.28 5.24 1.15
C LEU A 31 -6.40 3.77 0.76
N ASP A 32 -7.60 3.21 0.92
CA ASP A 32 -7.98 1.89 0.44
C ASP A 32 -9.45 1.93 0.03
N THR A 33 -9.74 1.94 -1.27
CA THR A 33 -11.12 2.08 -1.74
C THR A 33 -11.99 0.87 -1.45
N ALA A 34 -11.39 -0.29 -1.12
CA ALA A 34 -12.15 -1.45 -0.64
C ALA A 34 -12.55 -1.32 0.84
N HIS A 35 -11.83 -0.50 1.62
CA HIS A 35 -12.08 -0.27 3.04
C HIS A 35 -11.94 1.23 3.37
N PRO A 36 -12.92 2.07 2.97
CA PRO A 36 -12.81 3.54 3.05
C PRO A 36 -12.65 4.08 4.48
N ASN A 37 -13.01 3.29 5.51
CA ASN A 37 -12.91 3.67 6.92
C ASN A 37 -11.70 3.04 7.63
N ALA A 38 -10.81 2.35 6.92
CA ALA A 38 -9.65 1.73 7.55
C ALA A 38 -8.66 2.82 8.02
N SER A 39 -8.32 2.79 9.31
CA SER A 39 -7.29 3.65 9.90
C SER A 39 -5.95 3.51 9.17
N GLU A 40 -5.12 4.53 9.26
CA GLU A 40 -3.77 4.51 8.69
C GLU A 40 -2.96 3.35 9.29
N VAL A 41 -2.50 2.43 8.44
CA VAL A 41 -1.73 1.24 8.88
C VAL A 41 -0.30 1.34 8.38
N LEU A 42 0.67 1.16 9.28
CA LEU A 42 2.08 0.99 8.93
C LEU A 42 2.27 -0.38 8.28
N VAL A 43 2.65 -0.38 7.00
CA VAL A 43 3.02 -1.55 6.22
C VAL A 43 4.54 -1.71 6.32
N ASN A 44 4.94 -2.82 6.92
CA ASN A 44 6.34 -3.15 7.16
C ASN A 44 7.13 -3.21 5.83
N ARG A 45 8.37 -2.71 5.88
CA ARG A 45 9.30 -2.50 4.74
C ARG A 45 9.55 -3.71 3.84
N HIS A 46 9.33 -4.93 4.33
CA HIS A 46 9.59 -6.18 3.64
C HIS A 46 8.34 -7.04 3.42
N ALA A 47 7.17 -6.58 3.87
CA ALA A 47 5.93 -7.33 3.73
C ALA A 47 5.30 -7.06 2.36
N ALA A 48 4.92 -8.13 1.67
CA ALA A 48 3.97 -8.01 0.56
C ALA A 48 2.63 -7.52 1.12
N TYR A 49 2.02 -6.54 0.45
CA TYR A 49 0.69 -6.06 0.79
C TYR A 49 -0.33 -6.63 -0.20
N LYS A 50 -1.40 -7.23 0.31
CA LYS A 50 -2.50 -7.75 -0.50
C LYS A 50 -3.45 -6.62 -0.90
N ILE A 51 -3.43 -6.26 -2.17
CA ILE A 51 -4.32 -5.26 -2.75
C ILE A 51 -5.64 -5.95 -3.11
N PRO A 52 -6.79 -5.50 -2.57
CA PRO A 52 -8.10 -6.10 -2.87
C PRO A 52 -8.44 -6.06 -4.36
N ALA A 53 -9.37 -6.93 -4.79
CA ALA A 53 -9.86 -6.94 -6.16
C ALA A 53 -10.57 -5.62 -6.49
N ARG A 54 -10.42 -5.13 -7.73
CA ARG A 54 -11.09 -3.93 -8.25
C ARG A 54 -10.98 -2.71 -7.33
N SER A 55 -9.80 -2.49 -6.75
CA SER A 55 -9.57 -1.41 -5.78
C SER A 55 -8.32 -0.61 -6.08
N THR A 56 -8.26 0.57 -5.45
CA THR A 56 -7.10 1.44 -5.45
C THR A 56 -6.60 1.60 -4.02
N VAL A 57 -5.31 1.42 -3.82
CA VAL A 57 -4.65 1.63 -2.52
C VAL A 57 -3.51 2.62 -2.70
N VAL A 58 -3.44 3.60 -1.81
CA VAL A 58 -2.39 4.64 -1.82
C VAL A 58 -1.58 4.55 -0.54
N PHE A 59 -0.27 4.57 -0.72
CA PHE A 59 0.71 4.54 0.34
C PHE A 59 1.50 5.84 0.37
N ARG A 60 1.75 6.34 1.58
CA ARG A 60 2.65 7.46 1.88
C ARG A 60 3.86 6.93 2.63
N GLN A 61 5.04 7.33 2.18
CA GLN A 61 6.28 7.00 2.88
C GLN A 61 6.30 7.62 4.28
N HIS A 62 6.60 6.81 5.30
CA HIS A 62 6.94 7.30 6.63
C HIS A 62 8.37 7.85 6.64
N LEU A 63 8.60 8.99 7.30
CA LEU A 63 9.93 9.54 7.51
C LEU A 63 10.41 9.20 8.92
#